data_AF-A0A7R8VYX3-F1
#
_entry.id   AF-A0A7R8VYX3-F1
#
_cell.length_a   1.000
_cell.length_b   1.000
_cell.length_c   1.000
_cell.angle_alpha   90.00
_cell.angle_beta   90.00
_cell.angle_gamma   90.00
#
_symmetry.space_group_name_H-M   'P 1'
#
loop_
_entity.id
_entity.type
_entity.pdbx_description
1 polymer ?
#
loop_
_entity_poly.entity_id
_entity_poly.type
_entity_poly.pdbx_seq_one_letter_code
_entity_poly.pdbx_strand_id
1 'polypeptide(L)'
;MLSYILAGNWPYYTGRPHPDEMLTARLKGIPAGRSLLEEDLNFLSQGLEGRSNNPMSLLSDMLMHPYADVGLDLPSLLEWRHHPEHQVDHIVLGKGPPGGAWQ
;
A
#
# COMPACT_ATOMS: atom_id res chain seq x y z
N MET A 1 -6.29 4.25 4.88
CA MET A 1 -5.45 3.06 4.83
C MET A 1 -5.45 2.29 6.15
N LEU A 2 -5.00 2.89 7.25
CA LEU A 2 -4.72 2.16 8.50
C LEU A 2 -5.91 1.37 9.07
N SER A 3 -7.09 1.97 9.18
CA SER A 3 -8.27 1.25 9.69
C SER A 3 -8.70 0.08 8.79
N TYR A 4 -8.41 0.13 7.48
CA TYR A 4 -8.68 -0.99 6.59
C TYR A 4 -7.74 -2.17 6.86
N ILE A 5 -6.46 -1.88 7.12
CA ILE A 5 -5.45 -2.85 7.54
C ILE A 5 -5.82 -3.47 8.90
N LEU A 6 -6.19 -2.63 9.87
CA LEU A 6 -6.60 -3.10 11.21
C LEU A 6 -7.88 -3.95 11.15
N ALA A 7 -8.73 -3.76 10.14
CA ALA A 7 -9.89 -4.62 9.89
C ALA A 7 -9.52 -5.98 9.26
N GLY A 8 -8.23 -6.32 9.17
CA GLY A 8 -7.75 -7.58 8.61
C GLY A 8 -7.52 -7.54 7.10
N ASN A 9 -7.63 -6.39 6.42
CA ASN A 9 -7.39 -6.33 4.98
C ASN A 9 -5.91 -6.02 4.71
N TRP A 10 -5.14 -7.03 4.32
CA TRP A 10 -3.72 -6.90 4.11
C TRP A 10 -3.38 -6.68 2.62
N PRO A 11 -2.45 -5.77 2.30
CA PRO A 11 -2.06 -5.46 0.93
C PRO A 11 -1.00 -6.45 0.41
N TYR A 12 -1.21 -6.93 -0.81
CA TYR A 12 -0.31 -7.80 -1.56
C TYR A 12 0.05 -7.14 -2.88
N TYR A 13 1.28 -7.35 -3.34
CA TYR A 13 1.69 -6.84 -4.64
C TYR A 13 1.11 -7.71 -5.77
N THR A 14 0.46 -7.06 -6.74
CA THR A 14 -0.16 -7.74 -7.90
C THR A 14 0.83 -8.34 -8.89
N GLY A 15 2.13 -8.04 -8.76
CA GLY A 15 3.16 -8.45 -9.71
C GLY A 15 3.25 -7.56 -10.96
N ARG A 16 2.30 -6.62 -11.14
CA ARG A 16 2.29 -5.69 -12.26
C ARG A 16 3.36 -4.61 -12.09
N PRO A 17 4.11 -4.25 -13.14
CA PRO A 17 5.18 -3.27 -13.03
C PRO A 17 4.63 -1.87 -12.69
N HIS A 18 5.34 -1.17 -11.81
CA HIS A 18 5.19 0.26 -11.60
C HIS A 18 6.01 1.03 -12.67
N PRO A 19 5.61 2.25 -13.09
CA PRO A 19 6.40 3.02 -14.07
C PRO A 19 7.82 3.37 -13.57
N ASP A 20 8.00 3.50 -12.27
CA ASP A 20 9.33 3.46 -11.63
C ASP A 20 9.90 2.04 -11.65
N GLU A 21 10.92 1.83 -12.48
CA GLU A 21 11.62 0.56 -12.64
C GLU A 21 12.37 0.12 -11.37
N MET A 22 12.89 1.05 -10.57
CA MET A 22 13.62 0.76 -9.33
C MET A 22 12.66 0.32 -8.23
N LEU A 23 11.50 0.95 -8.13
CA LEU A 23 10.42 0.47 -7.27
C LEU A 23 9.98 -0.93 -7.71
N THR A 24 9.76 -1.14 -9.01
CA THR A 24 9.39 -2.47 -9.55
C THR A 24 10.43 -3.55 -9.22
N ALA A 25 11.72 -3.25 -9.33
CA ALA A 25 12.79 -4.20 -9.02
C ALA A 25 12.75 -4.66 -7.55
N ARG A 26 12.50 -3.73 -6.62
CA ARG A 26 12.39 -4.04 -5.19
C ARG A 26 11.13 -4.85 -4.88
N LEU A 27 9.99 -4.48 -5.45
CA LEU A 27 8.73 -5.22 -5.28
C LEU A 27 8.80 -6.65 -5.84
N LYS A 28 9.53 -6.86 -6.93
CA LYS A 28 9.78 -8.21 -7.48
C LYS A 28 10.63 -9.08 -6.57
N GLY A 29 11.38 -8.49 -5.63
CA GLY A 29 12.13 -9.22 -4.62
C GLY A 29 11.25 -9.84 -3.53
N ILE A 30 9.99 -9.41 -3.42
CA ILE A 30 9.05 -9.91 -2.41
C ILE A 30 8.63 -11.34 -2.78
N PRO A 31 8.76 -12.32 -1.86
CA PRO A 31 8.29 -13.67 -2.08
C PRO A 31 6.79 -13.70 -2.40
N ALA A 32 6.39 -14.53 -3.36
CA ALA A 32 4.99 -14.70 -3.71
C ALA A 32 4.17 -15.15 -2.49
N GLY A 33 3.03 -14.48 -2.26
CA GLY A 33 2.13 -14.81 -1.16
C GLY A 33 2.45 -14.13 0.17
N ARG A 34 3.47 -13.26 0.23
CA ARG A 34 3.74 -12.43 1.41
C ARG A 34 3.11 -11.04 1.29
N SER A 35 2.60 -10.50 2.40
CA SER A 35 2.04 -9.15 2.41
C SER A 35 3.15 -8.10 2.47
N LEU A 36 2.87 -6.92 1.91
CA LEU A 36 3.74 -5.75 2.05
C LEU A 36 3.94 -5.33 3.52
N LEU A 37 2.98 -5.65 4.41
CA LEU A 37 3.08 -5.32 5.84
C LEU A 37 4.16 -6.13 6.56
N GLU A 38 4.59 -7.24 5.97
CA GLU A 38 5.61 -8.14 6.51
C GLU A 38 7.00 -7.85 5.95
N GLU A 39 7.12 -6.89 5.04
CA GLU A 39 8.35 -6.52 4.35
C GLU A 39 8.99 -5.26 4.95
N ASP A 40 10.27 -5.04 4.66
CA ASP A 40 10.96 -3.81 5.09
C ASP A 40 10.48 -2.62 4.26
N LEU A 41 9.49 -1.90 4.81
CA LEU A 41 8.92 -0.72 4.17
C LEU A 41 9.95 0.38 3.93
N ASN A 42 10.99 0.52 4.78
CA ASN A 42 12.02 1.52 4.56
C ASN A 42 12.86 1.17 3.33
N PHE A 43 13.19 -0.11 3.14
CA PHE A 43 13.88 -0.60 1.95
C PHE A 43 13.03 -0.41 0.69
N LEU A 44 11.75 -0.78 0.75
CA LEU A 44 10.82 -0.62 -0.37
C LEU A 44 10.59 0.86 -0.73
N SER A 45 10.67 1.77 0.24
CA SER A 45 10.45 3.20 0.02
C SER A 45 11.72 4.00 -0.32
N GLN A 46 12.90 3.40 -0.40
CA GLN A 46 14.14 4.14 -0.70
C GLN A 46 14.02 4.91 -2.02
N GLY A 47 14.46 6.17 -2.05
CA GLY A 47 14.39 6.99 -3.26
C GLY A 47 12.98 7.33 -3.76
N LEU A 48 11.92 6.97 -3.02
CA LEU A 48 10.59 7.49 -3.30
C LEU A 48 10.51 8.93 -2.79
N GLU A 49 10.02 9.83 -3.64
CA GLU A 49 9.78 11.22 -3.31
C GLU A 49 8.28 11.50 -3.27
N GLY A 50 7.86 12.42 -2.40
CA GLY A 50 6.45 12.80 -2.30
C GLY A 50 6.18 13.76 -1.15
N ARG A 51 4.90 13.93 -0.83
CA ARG A 51 4.44 14.94 0.14
C ARG A 51 4.56 14.52 1.60
N SER A 52 4.83 13.24 1.85
CA SER A 52 4.97 12.68 3.20
C SER A 52 6.41 12.26 3.46
N ASN A 53 6.88 12.43 4.69
CA ASN A 53 8.15 11.84 5.14
C ASN A 53 7.97 10.42 5.70
N ASN A 54 6.72 9.93 5.74
CA ASN A 54 6.42 8.60 6.23
C ASN A 54 6.58 7.58 5.08
N PRO A 55 7.49 6.59 5.20
CA PRO A 55 7.79 5.64 4.13
C PRO A 55 6.59 4.76 3.77
N MET A 56 5.75 4.39 4.75
CA MET A 56 4.52 3.65 4.50
C MET A 56 3.52 4.49 3.70
N SER A 57 3.37 5.77 4.04
CA SER A 57 2.47 6.67 3.30
C SER A 57 2.96 6.87 1.87
N LEU A 58 4.26 7.15 1.67
CA LEU A 58 4.82 7.30 0.32
C LEU A 58 4.64 6.03 -0.53
N LEU A 59 4.98 4.86 0.03
CA LEU A 59 4.84 3.59 -0.68
C LEU A 59 3.37 3.31 -0.99
N SER A 60 2.47 3.58 -0.05
CA SER A 60 1.03 3.44 -0.23
C SER A 60 0.51 4.29 -1.38
N ASP A 61 0.92 5.56 -1.47
CA ASP A 61 0.50 6.49 -2.51
C ASP A 61 0.95 5.99 -3.89
N MET A 62 2.21 5.57 -3.98
CA MET A 62 2.81 5.08 -5.24
C MET A 62 2.20 3.77 -5.72
N LEU A 63 1.73 2.90 -4.81
CA LEU A 63 1.16 1.61 -5.19
C LEU A 63 -0.36 1.65 -5.38
N MET A 64 -1.07 2.45 -4.59
CA MET A 64 -2.53 2.47 -4.65
C MET A 64 -3.03 3.25 -5.86
N HIS A 65 -2.48 4.44 -6.09
CA HIS A 65 -2.82 5.31 -7.21
C HIS A 65 -1.52 5.91 -7.81
N PRO A 66 -0.77 5.10 -8.58
CA PRO A 66 0.49 5.55 -9.16
C PRO A 66 0.31 6.86 -9.93
N TYR A 67 1.12 7.88 -9.61
CA TYR A 67 1.12 9.19 -10.29
C TYR A 67 -0.22 9.96 -10.29
N ALA A 68 -1.08 9.73 -9.29
CA ALA A 68 -2.31 10.49 -9.15
C ALA A 68 -2.08 12.01 -8.95
N ASP A 69 -0.93 12.39 -8.38
CA ASP A 69 -0.54 13.78 -8.14
C ASP A 69 -0.24 14.57 -9.42
N VAL A 70 0.15 13.87 -10.50
CA VAL A 70 0.31 14.43 -11.86
C VAL A 70 -0.92 14.17 -12.74
N GLY A 71 -2.01 13.65 -12.16
CA GLY A 71 -3.30 13.47 -12.82
C GLY A 71 -3.40 12.22 -13.70
N LEU A 72 -2.53 11.23 -13.53
CA LEU A 72 -2.68 9.94 -14.22
C LEU A 72 -3.67 9.04 -13.47
N ASP A 73 -4.45 8.28 -14.26
CA ASP A 73 -5.36 7.24 -13.75
C ASP A 73 -4.78 5.86 -14.05
N LEU A 74 -3.83 5.45 -13.22
CA LEU A 74 -3.17 4.15 -13.32
C LEU A 74 -3.79 3.15 -12.34
N PRO A 75 -3.91 1.87 -12.73
CA PRO A 75 -4.55 0.88 -11.90
C PRO A 75 -3.70 0.55 -10.66
N SER A 76 -4.37 0.28 -9.54
CA SER A 76 -3.70 -0.05 -8.27
C SER A 76 -2.80 -1.28 -8.39
N LEU A 77 -1.57 -1.18 -7.92
CA LEU A 77 -0.63 -2.30 -7.87
C LEU A 77 -0.84 -3.20 -6.64
N LEU A 78 -1.82 -2.88 -5.81
CA LEU A 78 -2.19 -3.61 -4.60
C LEU A 78 -3.40 -4.51 -4.84
N GLU A 79 -3.31 -5.72 -4.33
CA GLU A 79 -4.43 -6.64 -4.14
C GLU A 79 -4.70 -6.72 -2.64
N TRP A 80 -5.92 -6.44 -2.22
CA TRP A 80 -6.33 -6.52 -0.81
C TRP A 80 -6.91 -7.91 -0.53
N ARG A 81 -6.36 -8.59 0.48
CA ARG A 81 -6.86 -9.89 0.93
C ARG A 81 -7.31 -9.78 2.37
N HIS A 82 -8.42 -10.43 2.69
CA HIS A 82 -9.00 -10.39 4.02
C HIS A 82 -8.48 -11.55 4.87
N HIS A 83 -7.90 -11.20 6.02
CA HIS A 83 -7.27 -12.08 7.01
C HIS A 83 -7.94 -11.87 8.37
N PRO A 84 -9.02 -12.59 8.69
CA PRO A 84 -9.73 -12.47 9.97
C PRO A 84 -8.81 -12.71 11.18
N GLU A 85 -7.80 -13.56 11.04
CA GLU A 85 -6.79 -13.87 12.04
C GLU A 85 -5.88 -12.68 12.40
N HIS A 86 -5.82 -11.67 11.52
CA HIS A 86 -5.03 -10.46 11.71
C HIS A 86 -5.89 -9.23 11.99
N GLN A 87 -7.19 -9.41 12.22
CA GLN A 87 -8.08 -8.33 12.60
C GLN A 87 -7.78 -7.87 14.03
N VAL A 88 -7.68 -6.56 14.20
CA VAL A 88 -7.52 -5.90 15.49
C VAL A 88 -8.80 -5.16 15.80
N ASP A 89 -9.39 -5.40 16.98
CA ASP A 89 -10.56 -4.65 17.44
C ASP A 89 -10.20 -3.17 17.60
N HIS A 90 -10.86 -2.33 16.80
CA HIS A 90 -10.62 -0.89 16.78
C HIS A 90 -11.90 -0.13 16.45
N ILE A 91 -11.93 1.14 16.85
CA ILE A 91 -13.05 2.04 16.58
C ILE A 91 -12.58 3.10 15.58
N VAL A 92 -13.33 3.27 14.49
CA VAL A 92 -13.10 4.33 13.50
C VAL A 92 -13.98 5.52 13.85
N LEU A 93 -13.36 6.63 14.25
CA LEU A 93 -14.07 7.88 14.52
C LEU A 93 -13.99 8.76 13.27
N GLY A 94 -15.12 8.96 12.58
CA GLY A 94 -15.20 9.77 11.37
C GLY A 94 -16.46 9.51 10.56
N LYS A 95 -16.70 10.32 9.52
CA LYS A 95 -17.87 10.20 8.62
C LYS A 95 -17.65 9.25 7.43
N GLY A 96 -16.56 8.51 7.40
CA GLY A 96 -16.16 7.67 6.28
C GLY A 96 -16.03 6.20 6.64
N PRO A 97 -16.09 5.30 5.65
CA PRO A 97 -15.83 3.88 5.83
C PRO A 97 -14.39 3.61 6.34
N PRO A 98 -14.13 2.43 6.96
CA PRO A 98 -12.78 1.98 7.28
C PRO A 98 -11.88 2.04 6.03
N GLY A 99 -10.67 2.59 6.19
CA GLY A 99 -9.80 2.94 5.05
C GLY A 99 -9.80 4.42 4.70
N GLY A 100 -10.84 5.18 5.04
CA GLY A 100 -10.87 6.63 4.78
C GLY A 100 -10.75 6.95 3.28
N ALA A 101 -10.00 8.02 2.94
CA ALA A 101 -9.80 8.48 1.56
C ALA A 101 -8.97 7.53 0.66
N TRP A 102 -8.61 6.36 1.17
CA TRP A 102 -7.74 5.38 0.51
C TRP A 102 -8.53 4.11 0.15
N GLN A 103 -9.82 4.26 -0.11
CA GLN A 103 -10.68 3.22 -0.68
C GLN A 103 -10.95 3.52 -2.15
#